data_AF-A0A318HGQ9-F1
#
_entry.id   AF-A0A318HGQ9-F1
#
_cell.length_a   1.000
_cell.length_b   1.000
_cell.length_c   1.000
_cell.angle_alpha   90.00
_cell.angle_beta   90.00
_cell.angle_gamma   90.00
#
_symmetry.space_group_name_H-M   'P 1'
#
loop_
_entity.id
_entity.type
_entity.pdbx_description
1 polymer ?
#
loop_
_entity_poly.entity_id
_entity_poly.type
_entity_poly.pdbx_seq_one_letter_code
_entity_poly.pdbx_strand_id
1 'polypeptide(L)'
;MTGPYPPEYGAGPVGPQMYAAQPYPENVPSPYPSMLPPPLPYPKRRWWWPVGAAALALAVVAALVTAIVFASRNDDASTSKPVTAASAKAAIQEYLDALSKGDDQTVARHTLCGLFDAVKEHRSDLALASLSSDAFRKQYSHVEVTSIDKIVLWSPNQAQVLFTMQVDPARGSTRNQSTKSDEQAVAQLLSQDNEVLVCSYLPRTAGQY
;
A
#
# COMPACT_ATOMS: atom_id res chain seq x y z
N MET A 1 51.43 5.33 16.29
CA MET A 1 51.10 6.02 15.01
C MET A 1 50.09 7.11 15.34
N THR A 2 50.60 8.27 15.70
CA THR A 2 49.84 9.51 16.01
C THR A 2 50.63 10.63 15.37
N GLY A 3 50.01 11.31 14.40
CA GLY A 3 50.65 12.22 13.46
C GLY A 3 51.12 13.56 14.05
N PRO A 4 51.84 14.37 13.27
CA PRO A 4 52.54 15.56 13.74
C PRO A 4 51.60 16.72 14.09
N TYR A 5 51.89 17.39 15.21
CA TYR A 5 51.29 18.64 15.65
C TYR A 5 51.57 19.80 14.67
N PRO A 6 50.64 20.75 14.49
CA PRO A 6 50.90 21.99 13.75
C PRO A 6 51.77 22.97 14.57
N PRO A 7 52.59 23.81 13.90
CA PRO A 7 53.52 24.73 14.56
C PRO A 7 52.83 25.97 15.17
N GLU A 8 53.42 26.43 16.27
CA GLU A 8 53.17 27.71 16.94
C GLU A 8 53.33 28.89 15.96
N TYR A 9 52.26 29.64 15.73
CA TYR A 9 52.36 30.92 15.05
C TYR A 9 52.85 31.99 16.02
N GLY A 10 54.07 32.44 15.76
CA GLY A 10 54.81 33.40 16.57
C GLY A 10 54.17 34.79 16.67
N ALA A 11 54.61 35.47 17.73
CA ALA A 11 54.27 36.84 18.09
C ALA A 11 54.42 37.81 16.91
N GLY A 12 53.30 38.39 16.50
CA GLY A 12 53.25 39.53 15.58
C GLY A 12 53.76 40.82 16.24
N PRO A 13 54.17 41.81 15.43
CA PRO A 13 55.03 42.91 15.88
C PRO A 13 54.35 43.89 16.82
N VAL A 14 55.19 44.39 17.74
CA VAL A 14 54.99 45.47 18.70
C VAL A 14 54.26 46.69 18.11
N GLY A 15 53.27 47.19 18.85
CA GLY A 15 52.47 48.36 18.48
C GLY A 15 53.31 49.64 18.33
N PRO A 16 52.82 50.63 17.56
CA PRO A 16 53.57 51.85 17.32
C PRO A 16 53.76 52.70 18.58
N GLN A 17 54.97 53.22 18.69
CA GLN A 17 55.52 54.08 19.74
C GLN A 17 54.67 55.35 19.94
N MET A 18 54.45 55.72 21.20
CA MET A 18 53.82 56.97 21.62
C MET A 18 54.76 58.14 21.34
N TYR A 19 54.41 59.01 20.40
CA TYR A 19 55.12 60.27 20.16
C TYR A 19 54.57 61.37 21.08
N ALA A 20 55.49 62.14 21.67
CA ALA A 20 55.20 63.24 22.58
C ALA A 20 54.45 64.40 21.89
N ALA A 21 53.56 65.05 22.65
CA ALA A 21 52.75 66.19 22.21
C ALA A 21 53.62 67.42 21.92
N GLN A 22 53.46 68.00 20.72
CA GLN A 22 54.01 69.30 20.34
C GLN A 22 52.92 70.40 20.51
N PRO A 23 53.26 71.62 20.97
CA PRO A 23 52.28 72.69 21.17
C PRO A 23 51.79 73.25 19.83
N TYR A 24 50.48 73.47 19.74
CA TYR A 24 49.80 74.01 18.57
C TYR A 24 49.99 75.54 18.50
N PRO A 25 50.40 76.14 17.36
CA PRO A 25 50.32 77.57 17.17
C PRO A 25 48.86 77.98 16.89
N GLU A 26 48.31 78.78 17.80
CA GLU A 26 47.01 79.42 17.66
C GLU A 26 47.03 80.36 16.45
N ASN A 27 46.00 80.26 15.59
CA ASN A 27 45.63 81.20 14.53
C ASN A 27 46.18 80.92 13.10
N VAL A 28 45.50 80.00 12.40
CA VAL A 28 45.45 79.93 10.92
C VAL A 28 43.98 79.88 10.47
N PRO A 29 43.50 80.77 9.58
CA PRO A 29 42.12 80.74 9.11
C PRO A 29 41.89 79.55 8.15
N SER A 30 40.90 78.70 8.45
CA SER A 30 40.52 77.54 7.63
C SER A 30 39.64 77.95 6.43
N PRO A 31 39.97 77.56 5.19
CA PRO A 31 39.18 77.87 3.99
C PRO A 31 38.13 76.80 3.63
N TYR A 32 37.71 75.95 4.57
CA TYR A 32 36.76 74.87 4.30
C TYR A 32 35.34 75.20 4.81
N PRO A 33 34.31 75.21 3.93
CA PRO A 33 32.94 75.41 4.35
C PRO A 33 32.44 74.23 5.19
N SER A 34 31.94 74.55 6.39
CA SER A 34 31.39 73.63 7.37
C SER A 34 29.95 73.25 7.05
N MET A 35 29.73 72.42 6.02
CA MET A 35 28.48 71.69 5.87
C MET A 35 28.73 70.26 5.37
N LEU A 36 28.62 69.30 6.30
CA LEU A 36 28.49 67.89 5.94
C LEU A 36 27.18 67.71 5.15
N PRO A 37 27.19 67.03 3.99
CA PRO A 37 25.95 66.70 3.29
C PRO A 37 25.06 65.82 4.20
N PRO A 38 23.73 66.01 4.16
CA PRO A 38 22.81 65.18 4.95
C PRO A 38 22.97 63.70 4.57
N PRO A 39 22.85 62.76 5.53
CA PRO A 39 22.96 61.34 5.24
C PRO A 39 21.86 60.93 4.26
N LEU A 40 22.26 60.38 3.12
CA LEU A 40 21.34 59.76 2.17
C LEU A 40 20.65 58.56 2.87
N PRO A 41 19.31 58.47 2.89
CA PRO A 41 18.62 57.32 3.44
C PRO A 41 18.88 56.10 2.56
N TYR A 42 19.70 55.17 3.04
CA TYR A 42 19.88 53.87 2.39
C TYR A 42 18.65 52.99 2.69
N PRO A 43 17.93 52.47 1.68
CA PRO A 43 16.81 51.56 1.93
C PRO A 43 17.34 50.31 2.63
N LYS A 44 16.82 50.03 3.84
CA LYS A 44 17.11 48.78 4.55
C LYS A 44 16.56 47.62 3.73
N ARG A 45 17.44 46.94 2.97
CA ARG A 45 17.07 45.75 2.19
C ARG A 45 16.50 44.71 3.16
N ARG A 46 15.21 44.41 2.98
CA ARG A 46 14.39 43.59 3.87
C ARG A 46 14.78 42.10 3.72
N TRP A 47 15.93 41.73 4.31
CA TRP A 47 16.62 40.43 4.13
C TRP A 47 15.80 39.20 4.59
N TRP A 48 14.67 39.38 5.26
CA TRP A 48 13.81 38.28 5.69
C TRP A 48 12.88 37.74 4.59
N TRP A 49 12.68 38.47 3.49
CA TRP A 49 11.89 37.99 2.35
C TRP A 49 12.47 36.74 1.66
N PRO A 50 13.78 36.67 1.33
CA PRO A 50 14.34 35.43 0.76
C PRO A 50 14.29 34.26 1.74
N VAL A 51 14.39 34.50 3.05
CA VAL A 51 14.26 33.45 4.07
C VAL A 51 12.84 32.91 4.12
N GLY A 52 11.82 33.79 4.08
CA GLY A 52 10.42 33.39 3.99
C GLY A 52 10.10 32.61 2.72
N ALA A 53 10.64 33.03 1.59
CA ALA A 53 10.46 32.32 0.31
C ALA A 53 11.10 30.93 0.32
N ALA A 54 12.30 30.79 0.89
CA ALA A 54 12.97 29.51 1.03
C ALA A 54 12.22 28.56 1.98
N ALA A 55 11.69 29.09 3.09
CA ALA A 55 10.88 28.30 4.03
C ALA A 55 9.56 27.82 3.41
N LEU A 56 8.88 28.68 2.63
CA LEU A 56 7.67 28.31 1.90
C LEU A 56 7.97 27.23 0.86
N ALA A 57 9.05 27.37 0.10
CA ALA A 57 9.46 26.37 -0.88
C ALA A 57 9.73 25.01 -0.24
N LEU A 58 10.44 24.99 0.90
CA LEU A 58 10.67 23.77 1.68
C LEU A 58 9.36 23.15 2.19
N ALA A 59 8.43 23.97 2.68
CA ALA A 59 7.12 23.48 3.13
C ALA A 59 6.31 22.86 1.99
N VAL A 60 6.32 23.46 0.80
CA VAL A 60 5.64 22.93 -0.39
C VAL A 60 6.28 21.61 -0.85
N VAL A 61 7.61 21.53 -0.88
CA VAL A 61 8.31 20.28 -1.21
C VAL A 61 8.00 19.19 -0.19
N ALA A 62 8.02 19.51 1.11
CA ALA A 62 7.66 18.56 2.15
C ALA A 62 6.21 18.09 2.01
N ALA A 63 5.27 18.98 1.70
CA ALA A 63 3.86 18.66 1.47
C ALA A 63 3.65 17.78 0.21
N LEU A 64 4.40 18.04 -0.86
CA LEU A 64 4.37 17.20 -2.07
C LEU A 64 4.95 15.82 -1.80
N VAL A 65 6.07 15.73 -1.09
CA VAL A 65 6.67 14.45 -0.71
C VAL A 65 5.75 13.67 0.21
N THR A 66 5.13 14.31 1.22
CA THR A 66 4.15 13.61 2.06
C THR A 66 2.91 13.20 1.27
N ALA A 67 2.38 14.04 0.37
CA ALA A 67 1.26 13.65 -0.49
C ALA A 67 1.61 12.45 -1.38
N ILE A 68 2.80 12.42 -1.98
CA ILE A 68 3.27 11.29 -2.79
C ILE A 68 3.45 10.05 -1.92
N VAL A 69 4.03 10.16 -0.71
CA VAL A 69 4.20 9.03 0.21
C VAL A 69 2.86 8.52 0.76
N PHE A 70 1.87 9.40 0.96
CA PHE A 70 0.52 8.99 1.38
C PHE A 70 -0.30 8.40 0.24
N ALA A 71 -0.16 8.92 -0.98
CA ALA A 71 -0.76 8.34 -2.18
C ALA A 71 -0.11 6.99 -2.50
N SER A 72 1.22 6.90 -2.47
CA SER A 72 1.94 5.65 -2.67
C SER A 72 1.68 4.67 -1.53
N ARG A 73 1.46 5.10 -0.28
CA ARG A 73 0.99 4.19 0.78
C ARG A 73 -0.40 3.61 0.52
N ASN A 74 -1.26 4.32 -0.22
CA ASN A 74 -2.55 3.79 -0.62
C ASN A 74 -2.44 2.84 -1.83
N ASP A 75 -1.43 3.02 -2.68
CA ASP A 75 -1.17 2.17 -3.85
C ASP A 75 -0.25 0.96 -3.51
N ASP A 76 0.67 1.11 -2.56
CA ASP A 76 1.63 0.10 -2.06
C ASP A 76 1.07 -0.69 -0.86
N ALA A 77 -0.05 -0.25 -0.27
CA ALA A 77 -0.83 -1.12 0.58
C ALA A 77 -1.65 -2.03 -0.33
N SER A 78 -1.00 -3.10 -0.81
CA SER A 78 -1.61 -4.38 -1.14
C SER A 78 -2.39 -4.90 0.08
N THR A 79 -3.44 -4.18 0.47
CA THR A 79 -4.33 -4.52 1.56
C THR A 79 -5.20 -5.63 1.01
N SER A 80 -4.69 -6.85 1.03
CA SER A 80 -5.47 -8.06 0.88
C SER A 80 -6.79 -7.86 1.64
N LYS A 81 -7.93 -7.90 0.94
CA LYS A 81 -9.24 -7.74 1.59
C LYS A 81 -9.30 -8.73 2.75
N PRO A 82 -9.58 -8.29 3.99
CA PRO A 82 -9.62 -9.23 5.11
C PRO A 82 -10.66 -10.32 4.80
N VAL A 83 -10.32 -11.58 5.12
CA VAL A 83 -11.26 -12.69 4.95
C VAL A 83 -12.35 -12.58 6.02
N THR A 84 -13.46 -11.94 5.64
CA THR A 84 -14.67 -11.79 6.45
C THR A 84 -15.72 -12.79 6.02
N ALA A 85 -16.77 -12.99 6.83
CA ALA A 85 -17.89 -13.86 6.43
C ALA A 85 -18.58 -13.38 5.14
N ALA A 86 -18.72 -12.07 4.95
CA ALA A 86 -19.34 -11.51 3.75
C ALA A 86 -18.47 -11.73 2.49
N SER A 87 -17.17 -11.44 2.57
CA SER A 87 -16.25 -11.65 1.46
C SER A 87 -16.04 -13.14 1.15
N ALA A 88 -16.00 -13.99 2.18
CA ALA A 88 -15.95 -15.44 2.02
C ALA A 88 -17.20 -15.97 1.30
N LYS A 89 -18.40 -15.56 1.75
CA LYS A 89 -19.66 -15.95 1.11
C LYS A 89 -19.71 -15.54 -0.36
N ALA A 90 -19.31 -14.29 -0.66
CA ALA A 90 -19.28 -13.80 -2.04
C ALA A 90 -18.32 -14.61 -2.93
N ALA A 91 -17.09 -14.81 -2.49
CA ALA A 91 -16.07 -15.56 -3.23
C ALA A 91 -16.47 -17.03 -3.45
N ILE A 92 -17.05 -17.67 -2.42
CA ILE A 92 -17.53 -19.05 -2.52
C ILE A 92 -18.71 -19.13 -3.48
N GLN A 93 -19.67 -18.20 -3.40
CA GLN A 93 -20.80 -18.18 -4.33
C GLN A 93 -20.34 -17.98 -5.78
N GLU A 94 -19.42 -17.04 -6.02
CA GLU A 94 -18.85 -16.79 -7.35
C GLU A 94 -18.20 -18.05 -7.93
N TYR A 95 -17.41 -18.76 -7.11
CA TYR A 95 -16.79 -20.02 -7.51
C TYR A 95 -17.81 -21.12 -7.84
N LEU A 96 -18.84 -21.30 -7.01
CA LEU A 96 -19.90 -22.30 -7.23
C LEU A 96 -20.78 -21.96 -8.43
N ASP A 97 -21.03 -20.67 -8.66
CA ASP A 97 -21.70 -20.18 -9.87
C ASP A 97 -20.88 -20.46 -11.12
N ALA A 98 -19.56 -20.25 -11.06
CA ALA A 98 -18.65 -20.53 -12.17
C ALA A 98 -18.65 -22.03 -12.52
N LEU A 99 -18.59 -22.91 -11.51
CA LEU A 99 -18.75 -24.36 -11.70
C LEU A 99 -20.10 -24.74 -12.34
N SER A 100 -21.18 -24.10 -11.90
CA SER A 100 -22.52 -24.35 -12.42
C SER A 100 -22.68 -23.91 -13.88
N LYS A 101 -22.04 -22.78 -14.25
CA LYS A 101 -22.09 -22.19 -15.59
C LYS A 101 -21.07 -22.80 -16.56
N GLY A 102 -20.09 -23.56 -16.06
CA GLY A 102 -18.97 -24.05 -16.86
C GLY A 102 -18.01 -22.93 -17.27
N ASP A 103 -17.81 -21.95 -16.39
CA ASP A 103 -16.83 -20.89 -16.58
C ASP A 103 -15.44 -21.37 -16.14
N ASP A 104 -14.78 -22.11 -17.03
CA ASP A 104 -13.50 -22.76 -16.77
C ASP A 104 -12.40 -21.77 -16.39
N GLN A 105 -12.44 -20.54 -16.92
CA GLN A 105 -11.43 -19.53 -16.63
C GLN A 105 -11.56 -19.02 -15.19
N THR A 106 -12.78 -18.69 -14.75
CA THR A 106 -13.03 -18.26 -13.37
C THR A 106 -12.73 -19.40 -12.39
N VAL A 107 -13.16 -20.63 -12.70
CA VAL A 107 -12.84 -21.81 -11.88
C VAL A 107 -11.31 -21.99 -11.77
N ALA A 108 -10.57 -21.92 -12.88
CA ALA A 108 -9.12 -22.06 -12.87
C ALA A 108 -8.40 -20.94 -12.11
N ARG A 109 -8.89 -19.69 -12.18
CA ARG A 109 -8.38 -18.56 -11.38
C ARG A 109 -8.50 -18.82 -9.88
N HIS A 110 -9.65 -19.31 -9.45
CA HIS A 110 -9.89 -19.67 -8.05
C HIS A 110 -9.03 -20.86 -7.60
N THR A 111 -9.05 -21.98 -8.34
CA THR A 111 -8.34 -23.21 -7.95
C THR A 111 -6.82 -23.06 -7.98
N LEU A 112 -6.27 -22.22 -8.86
CA LEU A 112 -4.85 -21.85 -8.84
C LEU A 112 -4.52 -20.71 -7.88
N CYS A 113 -5.45 -20.28 -7.03
CA CYS A 113 -5.22 -19.22 -6.05
C CYS A 113 -4.62 -17.94 -6.66
N GLY A 114 -5.03 -17.56 -7.88
CA GLY A 114 -4.54 -16.35 -8.54
C GLY A 114 -3.25 -16.52 -9.34
N LEU A 115 -2.63 -17.70 -9.32
CA LEU A 115 -1.47 -17.98 -10.19
C LEU A 115 -1.87 -18.12 -11.66
N PHE A 116 -3.15 -18.26 -11.96
CA PHE A 116 -3.65 -18.47 -13.33
C PHE A 116 -3.09 -17.43 -14.31
N ASP A 117 -3.04 -16.14 -13.96
CA ASP A 117 -2.53 -15.09 -14.86
C ASP A 117 -1.00 -15.06 -15.02
N ALA A 118 -0.28 -15.66 -14.07
CA ALA A 118 1.18 -15.71 -14.08
C ALA A 118 1.72 -16.93 -14.85
N VAL A 119 0.90 -17.96 -15.04
CA VAL A 119 1.27 -19.18 -15.78
C VAL A 119 1.24 -18.90 -17.28
N LYS A 120 2.20 -19.45 -18.04
CA LYS A 120 2.28 -19.24 -19.50
C LYS A 120 1.35 -20.13 -20.32
N GLU A 121 1.02 -21.31 -19.81
CA GLU A 121 0.25 -22.34 -20.49
C GLU A 121 -0.93 -22.75 -19.62
N HIS A 122 -2.15 -22.47 -20.05
CA HIS A 122 -3.37 -22.68 -19.25
C HIS A 122 -4.14 -23.93 -19.64
N ARG A 123 -3.74 -24.65 -20.70
CA ARG A 123 -4.56 -25.73 -21.27
C ARG A 123 -4.88 -26.83 -20.27
N SER A 124 -3.91 -27.22 -19.44
CA SER A 124 -4.09 -28.24 -18.40
C SER A 124 -5.04 -27.76 -17.30
N ASP A 125 -4.93 -26.48 -16.91
CA ASP A 125 -5.73 -25.90 -15.84
C ASP A 125 -7.18 -25.69 -16.26
N LEU A 126 -7.39 -25.21 -17.50
CA LEU A 126 -8.72 -25.10 -18.10
C LEU A 126 -9.38 -26.47 -18.28
N ALA A 127 -8.62 -27.49 -18.71
CA ALA A 127 -9.16 -28.85 -18.80
C ALA A 127 -9.53 -29.44 -17.43
N LEU A 128 -8.77 -29.12 -16.39
CA LEU A 128 -9.11 -29.51 -15.03
C LEU A 128 -10.37 -28.78 -14.54
N ALA A 129 -10.48 -27.48 -14.83
CA ALA A 129 -11.65 -26.67 -14.52
C ALA A 129 -12.92 -27.14 -15.26
N SER A 130 -12.78 -27.58 -16.51
CA SER A 130 -13.90 -28.14 -17.27
C SER A 130 -14.37 -29.46 -16.67
N LEU A 131 -13.44 -30.32 -16.27
CA LEU A 131 -13.76 -31.60 -15.61
C LEU A 131 -14.44 -31.39 -14.25
N SER A 132 -13.97 -30.43 -13.45
CA SER A 132 -14.58 -30.12 -12.15
C SER A 132 -15.98 -29.52 -12.31
N SER A 133 -16.17 -28.61 -13.28
CA SER A 133 -17.48 -28.04 -13.63
C SER A 133 -18.46 -29.11 -14.12
N ASP A 134 -18.01 -30.02 -14.98
CA ASP A 134 -18.85 -31.13 -15.46
C ASP A 134 -19.23 -32.11 -14.35
N ALA A 135 -18.29 -32.43 -13.46
CA ALA A 135 -18.57 -33.26 -12.29
C ALA A 135 -19.59 -32.58 -11.37
N PHE A 136 -19.42 -31.27 -11.13
CA PHE A 136 -20.33 -30.47 -10.32
C PHE A 136 -21.74 -30.45 -10.93
N ARG A 137 -21.87 -30.15 -12.22
CA ARG A 137 -23.16 -30.09 -12.94
C ARG A 137 -23.90 -31.41 -13.05
N LYS A 138 -23.18 -32.53 -12.93
CA LYS A 138 -23.77 -33.89 -12.81
C LYS A 138 -24.38 -34.14 -11.44
N GLN A 139 -23.88 -33.49 -10.40
CA GLN A 139 -24.37 -33.64 -9.03
C GLN A 139 -25.45 -32.61 -8.72
N TYR A 140 -25.21 -31.35 -9.09
CA TYR A 140 -26.02 -30.21 -8.74
C TYR A 140 -26.39 -29.38 -9.98
N SER A 141 -27.62 -28.90 -10.04
CA SER A 141 -28.10 -27.99 -11.08
C SER A 141 -28.03 -26.52 -10.66
N HIS A 142 -28.14 -26.26 -9.36
CA HIS A 142 -28.03 -24.94 -8.77
C HIS A 142 -27.55 -25.07 -7.32
N VAL A 143 -26.76 -24.12 -6.85
CA VAL A 143 -26.23 -24.07 -5.49
C VAL A 143 -26.21 -22.63 -4.99
N GLU A 144 -26.69 -22.44 -3.76
CA GLU A 144 -26.70 -21.14 -3.09
C GLU A 144 -26.05 -21.28 -1.71
N VAL A 145 -25.06 -20.45 -1.41
CA VAL A 145 -24.45 -20.39 -0.07
C VAL A 145 -25.43 -19.71 0.87
N THR A 146 -25.94 -20.43 1.87
CA THR A 146 -26.91 -19.90 2.82
C THR A 146 -26.20 -19.22 3.99
N SER A 147 -25.24 -19.90 4.63
CA SER A 147 -24.51 -19.41 5.80
C SER A 147 -23.01 -19.71 5.77
N ILE A 148 -22.24 -18.87 6.45
CA ILE A 148 -20.86 -19.16 6.85
C ILE A 148 -20.88 -19.60 8.31
N ASP A 149 -20.57 -20.87 8.56
CA ASP A 149 -20.75 -21.47 9.88
C ASP A 149 -19.52 -21.26 10.77
N LYS A 150 -18.32 -21.36 10.17
CA LYS A 150 -17.07 -21.14 10.89
C LYS A 150 -15.96 -20.67 9.96
N ILE A 151 -15.16 -19.72 10.44
CA ILE A 151 -13.92 -19.29 9.80
C ILE A 151 -12.76 -19.62 10.74
N VAL A 152 -11.74 -20.28 10.22
CA VAL A 152 -10.47 -20.60 10.89
C VAL A 152 -9.35 -19.94 10.10
N LEU A 153 -8.76 -18.88 10.64
CA LEU A 153 -7.65 -18.18 10.02
C LEU A 153 -6.34 -18.93 10.29
N TRP A 154 -5.57 -19.21 9.25
CA TRP A 154 -4.21 -19.77 9.36
C TRP A 154 -3.15 -18.67 9.25
N SER A 155 -3.46 -17.63 8.49
CA SER A 155 -2.65 -16.43 8.35
C SER A 155 -3.59 -15.23 8.12
N PRO A 156 -3.08 -13.98 8.13
CA PRO A 156 -3.91 -12.80 7.84
C PRO A 156 -4.65 -12.86 6.50
N ASN A 157 -4.08 -13.60 5.54
CA ASN A 157 -4.58 -13.70 4.18
C ASN A 157 -5.13 -15.09 3.85
N GLN A 158 -5.05 -16.07 4.75
CA GLN A 158 -5.53 -17.44 4.49
C GLN A 158 -6.52 -17.88 5.56
N ALA A 159 -7.64 -18.43 5.10
CA ALA A 159 -8.66 -18.96 5.97
C ALA A 159 -9.21 -20.30 5.46
N GLN A 160 -9.59 -21.16 6.38
CA GLN A 160 -10.45 -22.29 6.11
C GLN A 160 -11.86 -21.96 6.59
N VAL A 161 -12.85 -22.14 5.73
CA VAL A 161 -14.22 -21.73 5.98
C VAL A 161 -15.13 -22.95 5.86
N LEU A 162 -15.86 -23.26 6.93
CA LEU A 162 -17.00 -24.15 6.91
C LEU A 162 -18.24 -23.32 6.57
N PHE A 163 -19.00 -23.76 5.59
CA PHE A 163 -20.22 -23.10 5.15
C PHE A 163 -21.31 -24.12 4.85
N THR A 164 -22.55 -23.66 4.95
CA THR A 164 -23.74 -24.40 4.54
C THR A 164 -24.24 -23.80 3.23
N MET A 165 -24.63 -24.67 2.31
CA MET A 165 -25.17 -24.31 1.01
C MET A 165 -26.44 -25.12 0.75
N GLN A 166 -27.43 -24.49 0.14
CA GLN A 166 -28.60 -25.17 -0.38
C GLN A 166 -28.30 -25.63 -1.81
N VAL A 167 -28.56 -26.91 -2.08
CA VAL A 167 -28.29 -27.52 -3.38
C VAL A 167 -29.58 -28.03 -4.03
N ASP A 168 -29.68 -27.81 -5.34
CA ASP A 168 -30.68 -28.43 -6.20
C ASP A 168 -30.02 -29.58 -6.97
N PRO A 169 -30.42 -30.86 -6.77
CA PRO A 169 -29.81 -31.98 -7.46
C PRO A 169 -29.98 -31.90 -8.98
N ALA A 170 -29.01 -32.41 -9.74
CA ALA A 170 -29.09 -32.46 -11.21
C ALA A 170 -30.26 -33.34 -11.68
N ARG A 171 -30.92 -32.93 -12.78
CA ARG A 171 -32.06 -33.66 -13.35
C ARG A 171 -31.64 -35.09 -13.74
N GLY A 172 -32.25 -36.09 -13.10
CA GLY A 172 -31.97 -37.52 -13.33
C GLY A 172 -31.14 -38.20 -12.25
N SER A 173 -30.63 -37.47 -11.26
CA SER A 173 -29.87 -38.04 -10.13
C SER A 173 -30.73 -38.64 -9.03
N THR A 174 -32.05 -38.44 -9.05
CA THR A 174 -32.95 -38.95 -8.00
C THR A 174 -34.14 -39.71 -8.56
N ARG A 175 -34.19 -41.01 -8.22
CA ARG A 175 -35.40 -41.83 -8.32
C ARG A 175 -36.41 -41.52 -7.20
N ASN A 176 -36.14 -40.59 -6.26
CA ASN A 176 -37.13 -40.19 -5.23
C ASN A 176 -36.79 -38.98 -4.31
N GLN A 177 -35.95 -38.03 -4.70
CA GLN A 177 -35.54 -36.92 -3.81
C GLN A 177 -35.52 -35.60 -4.57
N SER A 178 -36.68 -34.93 -4.60
CA SER A 178 -36.89 -33.62 -5.21
C SER A 178 -36.89 -32.49 -4.17
N THR A 179 -36.25 -32.70 -3.02
CA THR A 179 -36.19 -31.72 -1.96
C THR A 179 -34.81 -31.10 -1.97
N LYS A 180 -34.76 -29.78 -2.22
CA LYS A 180 -33.63 -28.92 -1.84
C LYS A 180 -33.03 -29.40 -0.53
N SER A 181 -31.75 -29.77 -0.55
CA SER A 181 -31.05 -30.21 0.66
C SER A 181 -30.02 -29.18 1.04
N ASP A 182 -29.87 -28.99 2.35
CA ASP A 182 -28.75 -28.22 2.89
C ASP A 182 -27.55 -29.16 3.00
N GLU A 183 -26.45 -28.80 2.38
CA GLU A 183 -25.18 -29.51 2.41
C GLU A 183 -24.11 -28.63 3.04
N GLN A 184 -23.20 -29.25 3.77
CA GLN A 184 -22.04 -28.53 4.30
C GLN A 184 -20.84 -28.73 3.40
N ALA A 185 -19.95 -27.74 3.38
CA ALA A 185 -18.70 -27.82 2.64
C ALA A 185 -17.62 -27.00 3.32
N VAL A 186 -16.37 -27.36 3.01
CA VAL A 186 -15.19 -26.65 3.49
C VAL A 186 -14.49 -26.03 2.29
N ALA A 187 -14.21 -24.73 2.36
CA ALA A 187 -13.40 -24.01 1.40
C ALA A 187 -12.10 -23.54 2.05
N GLN A 188 -11.01 -23.58 1.29
CA GLN A 188 -9.78 -22.85 1.64
C GLN A 188 -9.72 -21.58 0.82
N LEU A 189 -9.62 -20.46 1.51
CA LEU A 189 -9.62 -19.12 0.94
C LEU A 189 -8.25 -18.47 1.05
N LEU A 190 -7.86 -17.76 0.00
CA LEU A 190 -6.68 -16.91 -0.03
C LEU A 190 -7.11 -15.49 -0.42
N SER A 191 -6.68 -14.50 0.35
CA SER A 191 -6.84 -13.09 0.02
C SER A 191 -5.57 -12.56 -0.64
N GLN A 192 -5.66 -12.24 -1.91
CA GLN A 192 -4.55 -11.78 -2.73
C GLN A 192 -5.03 -10.70 -3.70
N ASP A 193 -4.22 -9.67 -3.91
CA ASP A 193 -4.49 -8.61 -4.90
C ASP A 193 -5.89 -7.99 -4.79
N ASN A 194 -6.35 -7.81 -3.54
CA ASN A 194 -7.66 -7.25 -3.20
C ASN A 194 -8.86 -8.14 -3.60
N GLU A 195 -8.63 -9.42 -3.85
CA GLU A 195 -9.62 -10.46 -4.15
C GLU A 195 -9.55 -11.59 -3.11
N VAL A 196 -10.65 -12.32 -2.94
CA VAL A 196 -10.71 -13.52 -2.11
C VAL A 196 -10.96 -14.69 -3.03
N LEU A 197 -10.00 -15.60 -3.11
CA LEU A 197 -9.98 -16.72 -4.04
C LEU A 197 -10.23 -18.03 -3.31
N VAL A 198 -10.86 -18.98 -4.00
CA VAL A 198 -11.22 -20.31 -3.46
C VAL A 198 -10.20 -21.32 -3.97
N CYS A 199 -9.14 -21.53 -3.19
CA CYS A 199 -8.04 -22.42 -3.52
C CYS A 199 -8.40 -23.91 -3.49
N SER A 200 -9.37 -24.26 -2.65
CA SER A 200 -9.81 -25.65 -2.48
C SER A 200 -11.26 -25.65 -2.04
N TYR A 201 -12.01 -26.63 -2.52
CA TYR A 201 -13.41 -26.84 -2.20
C TYR A 201 -13.65 -28.33 -1.98
N LEU A 202 -14.20 -28.67 -0.81
CA LEU A 202 -14.49 -30.04 -0.42
C LEU A 202 -15.93 -30.12 0.11
N PRO A 203 -16.88 -30.68 -0.67
CA PRO A 203 -18.22 -30.94 -0.18
C PRO A 203 -18.18 -31.99 0.93
N ARG A 204 -18.99 -31.79 1.96
CA ARG A 204 -19.25 -32.73 3.05
C ARG A 204 -20.67 -33.21 2.87
N THR A 205 -20.86 -34.17 1.94
CA THR A 205 -22.17 -34.80 1.73
C THR A 205 -22.63 -35.40 3.05
N ALA A 206 -23.76 -34.92 3.57
CA ALA A 206 -24.37 -35.43 4.79
C ALA A 206 -25.03 -36.79 4.52
N GLY A 207 -24.22 -37.83 4.36
CA GLY A 207 -24.72 -39.19 4.19
C GLY A 207 -23.65 -40.11 3.65
N GLN A 208 -23.09 -40.95 4.53
CA GLN A 208 -22.57 -42.32 4.35
C GLN A 208 -21.59 -42.62 5.51
N TYR A 209 -22.13 -42.77 6.71
CA TYR A 209 -21.61 -43.64 7.77
C TYR A 209 -22.80 -44.26 8.51
#